data_AF-A0A151JAX0-F1
#
_entry.id   AF-A0A151JAX0-F1
#
_cell.length_a   1.000
_cell.length_b   1.000
_cell.length_c   1.000
_cell.angle_alpha   90.00
_cell.angle_beta   90.00
_cell.angle_gamma   90.00
#
_symmetry.space_group_name_H-M   'P 1'
#
loop_
_entity.id
_entity.type
_entity.pdbx_description
1 polymer ?
#
loop_
_entity_poly.entity_id
_entity_poly.type
_entity_poly.pdbx_seq_one_letter_code
_entity_poly.pdbx_strand_id
1 'polypeptide(L)'
;MQLSDYNKTPAIQCKVEIDRMINYCGMHSHVLIVHNGKREYIQEIGKSACRRLHETGTITLANAVLDLIKENATNFRSVTLAGSTSPDGKCIGAQYTDGYGSWKNVVVQASIRITIRKTELPIKQTTGHIILPSRASCRATNRYCLDNDGSETYWEPVPIDHCHFDRYDILYEGLATKLSPKEHQNSPTIYTVTTQETTFALTKIADFDICGYKLSQTEHPKLFILQTTKERKFKTRARISVDNLDIFLYVNSKFVYVEKHIKTQLTQLYRDIMEQKCALEKQVLQNALTLASIAPDETAHRIMKEPGYTAVVSGEVLHLIKCVPVECKLRHTSQCYNELPVTHNNASMFLQPRFRIITRTGTVRDCNEILPVMYKIHGTWIRLAPKPMEGLSPATIQPLTRPTWHYTSSSSLATSGIYNPEDLERLRSHIMFPVERPSMLNTIARGAMGNEIPAGSISMINLLDEASINKIAESAGKRVWRGFVTFGSASAGVLAIFIIIRVIKLIIDTAIHGYALHSIYGWSMHLVGAVWSSVTNLLLHLGRNSNTGAERQPSASFTEPLSPSTSENQHPGPVHPSEKIVESGLKRDKAFYTYSELKKYLDDNKENSVNKTPRSE
;
A
#
# COMPACT_ATOMS: atom_id res chain seq x y z
N MET A 1 28.64 -12.74 16.07
CA MET A 1 28.93 -13.47 14.82
C MET A 1 27.61 -13.75 14.12
N GLN A 2 27.64 -13.96 12.80
CA GLN A 2 26.48 -14.33 11.99
C GLN A 2 26.73 -15.65 11.26
N LEU A 3 25.69 -16.44 10.98
CA LEU A 3 25.74 -17.54 10.03
C LEU A 3 25.83 -17.01 8.59
N SER A 4 26.72 -17.58 7.77
CA SER A 4 26.89 -17.24 6.35
C SER A 4 26.09 -18.20 5.44
N ASP A 5 25.13 -17.67 4.68
CA ASP A 5 24.35 -18.44 3.71
C ASP A 5 25.18 -18.80 2.47
N TYR A 6 26.16 -17.96 2.13
CA TYR A 6 27.07 -18.12 0.99
C TYR A 6 28.53 -18.16 1.43
N ASN A 7 29.30 -19.05 0.79
CA ASN A 7 30.76 -19.00 0.75
C ASN A 7 31.19 -18.72 -0.72
N LYS A 8 32.49 -18.58 -1.01
CA LYS A 8 33.01 -18.38 -2.37
C LYS A 8 34.06 -19.42 -2.72
N THR A 9 34.23 -19.66 -4.02
CA THR A 9 35.36 -20.43 -4.57
C THR A 9 35.94 -19.75 -5.82
N PRO A 10 37.26 -19.75 -6.02
CA PRO A 10 37.86 -19.31 -7.27
C PRO A 10 37.49 -20.28 -8.41
N ALA A 11 37.12 -19.71 -9.55
CA ALA A 11 36.75 -20.44 -10.75
C ALA A 11 37.41 -19.82 -12.00
N ILE A 12 37.64 -20.68 -12.98
CA ILE A 12 38.05 -20.32 -14.33
C ILE A 12 36.90 -20.63 -15.30
N GLN A 13 36.61 -19.70 -16.20
CA GLN A 13 35.72 -19.90 -17.33
C GLN A 13 36.51 -19.87 -18.65
N CYS A 14 36.13 -20.73 -19.59
CA CYS A 14 36.61 -20.74 -20.96
C CYS A 14 35.44 -20.90 -21.93
N LYS A 15 35.44 -20.14 -23.02
CA LYS A 15 34.52 -20.30 -24.14
C LYS A 15 35.27 -20.10 -25.45
N VAL A 16 35.11 -21.03 -26.38
CA VAL A 16 35.69 -20.96 -27.72
C VAL A 16 34.57 -21.09 -28.74
N GLU A 17 34.32 -20.03 -29.50
CA GLU A 17 33.34 -20.01 -30.59
C GLU A 17 34.10 -20.00 -31.92
N ILE A 18 33.65 -20.80 -32.88
CA ILE A 18 34.28 -20.98 -34.20
C ILE A 18 33.22 -20.74 -35.28
N ASP A 19 33.34 -19.64 -36.02
CA ASP A 19 32.66 -19.48 -37.31
C ASP A 19 33.63 -19.91 -38.42
N ARG A 20 33.38 -21.07 -39.05
CA ARG A 20 34.23 -21.64 -40.11
C ARG A 20 33.57 -21.60 -41.48
N MET A 21 34.38 -21.40 -42.52
CA MET A 21 34.02 -21.51 -43.92
C MET A 21 34.98 -22.45 -44.64
N ILE A 22 34.45 -23.56 -45.15
CA ILE A 22 35.14 -24.50 -46.05
C ILE A 22 34.82 -24.11 -47.49
N ASN A 23 35.86 -24.12 -48.35
CA ASN A 23 35.67 -24.17 -49.79
C ASN A 23 36.58 -25.25 -50.42
N TYR A 24 36.12 -25.88 -51.49
CA TYR A 24 36.92 -26.80 -52.29
C TYR A 24 37.91 -26.05 -53.18
N CYS A 25 39.15 -26.53 -53.25
CA CYS A 25 40.24 -25.93 -54.02
C CYS A 25 40.50 -26.74 -55.30
N GLY A 26 40.10 -26.20 -56.45
CA GLY A 26 40.24 -26.89 -57.74
C GLY A 26 41.65 -26.83 -58.34
N MET A 27 41.85 -27.63 -59.39
CA MET A 27 43.14 -27.81 -60.09
C MET A 27 43.78 -26.50 -60.61
N HIS A 28 42.97 -25.46 -60.83
CA HIS A 28 43.43 -24.12 -61.24
C HIS A 28 43.24 -23.05 -60.15
N SER A 29 43.29 -23.44 -58.87
CA SER A 29 42.97 -22.61 -57.71
C SER A 29 41.57 -21.98 -57.71
N HIS A 30 40.63 -22.51 -58.51
CA HIS A 30 39.23 -22.09 -58.46
C HIS A 30 38.57 -22.57 -57.16
N VAL A 31 37.70 -21.74 -56.59
CA VAL A 31 37.10 -21.94 -55.26
C VAL A 31 35.63 -22.30 -55.43
N LEU A 32 35.21 -23.44 -54.86
CA LEU A 32 33.81 -23.92 -54.93
C LEU A 32 33.21 -24.11 -53.54
N ILE A 33 31.94 -23.72 -53.38
CA ILE A 33 31.17 -23.91 -52.14
C ILE A 33 30.88 -25.40 -51.95
N VAL A 34 31.07 -25.91 -50.73
CA VAL A 34 30.76 -27.30 -50.37
C VAL A 34 29.53 -27.39 -49.46
N HIS A 35 28.85 -28.55 -49.49
CA HIS A 35 27.78 -28.85 -48.55
C HIS A 35 28.30 -28.80 -47.09
N ASN A 36 27.50 -28.23 -46.17
CA ASN A 36 27.92 -27.89 -44.80
C ASN A 36 29.20 -27.02 -44.71
N GLY A 37 29.48 -26.22 -45.75
CA GLY A 37 30.71 -25.43 -45.85
C GLY A 37 30.84 -24.32 -44.81
N LYS A 38 29.80 -23.52 -44.58
CA LYS A 38 29.76 -22.52 -43.50
C LYS A 38 29.06 -23.04 -42.25
N ARG A 39 29.65 -22.83 -41.06
CA ARG A 39 29.01 -23.15 -39.76
C ARG A 39 29.64 -22.38 -38.59
N GLU A 40 28.80 -21.84 -37.70
CA GLU A 40 29.19 -21.35 -36.37
C GLU A 40 28.84 -22.40 -35.31
N TYR A 41 29.75 -22.64 -34.35
CA TYR A 41 29.53 -23.56 -33.22
C TYR A 41 30.45 -23.22 -32.03
N ILE A 42 30.10 -23.72 -30.84
CA ILE A 42 30.95 -23.67 -29.65
C ILE A 42 31.80 -24.95 -29.62
N GLN A 43 33.11 -24.79 -29.41
CA GLN A 43 34.05 -25.90 -29.25
C GLN A 43 34.35 -26.10 -27.76
N GLU A 44 33.91 -27.23 -27.21
CA GLU A 44 34.39 -27.70 -25.90
C GLU A 44 35.89 -28.05 -26.00
N ILE A 45 36.69 -27.54 -25.06
CA ILE A 45 38.14 -27.75 -24.97
C ILE A 45 38.51 -28.58 -23.73
N GLY A 46 37.67 -28.60 -22.71
CA GLY A 46 37.85 -29.41 -21.51
C GLY A 46 38.80 -28.79 -20.46
N LYS A 47 38.72 -29.31 -19.23
CA LYS A 47 39.38 -28.75 -18.03
C LYS A 47 40.89 -28.52 -18.20
N SER A 48 41.61 -29.46 -18.82
CA SER A 48 43.07 -29.39 -18.99
C SER A 48 43.48 -28.33 -20.01
N ALA A 49 42.78 -28.23 -21.14
CA ALA A 49 43.03 -27.19 -22.13
C ALA A 49 42.62 -25.80 -21.60
N CYS A 50 41.50 -25.71 -20.90
CA CYS A 50 41.07 -24.47 -20.25
C CYS A 50 42.07 -24.00 -19.19
N ARG A 51 42.51 -24.87 -18.28
CA ARG A 51 43.57 -24.55 -17.30
C ARG A 51 44.86 -24.10 -18.00
N ARG A 52 45.34 -24.86 -18.99
CA ARG A 52 46.55 -24.50 -19.74
C ARG A 52 46.41 -23.14 -20.44
N LEU A 53 45.27 -22.83 -21.04
CA LEU A 53 45.01 -21.54 -21.67
C LEU A 53 45.06 -20.36 -20.66
N HIS A 54 44.60 -20.59 -19.42
CA HIS A 54 44.72 -19.64 -18.28
C HIS A 54 46.12 -19.57 -17.64
N GLU A 55 47.05 -20.47 -18.02
CA GLU A 55 48.42 -20.54 -17.51
C GLU A 55 49.46 -20.09 -18.55
N THR A 56 49.23 -20.34 -19.85
CA THR A 56 50.17 -20.06 -20.95
C THR A 56 49.70 -18.97 -21.91
N GLY A 57 48.41 -18.61 -21.91
CA GLY A 57 47.83 -17.71 -22.91
C GLY A 57 47.83 -18.29 -24.34
N THR A 58 47.95 -19.62 -24.48
CA THR A 58 48.02 -20.32 -25.78
C THR A 58 47.03 -21.48 -25.90
N ILE A 59 46.50 -21.70 -27.12
CA ILE A 59 45.66 -22.86 -27.45
C ILE A 59 45.94 -23.37 -28.88
N THR A 60 45.79 -24.68 -29.06
CA THR A 60 45.96 -25.39 -30.34
C THR A 60 44.60 -25.87 -30.83
N LEU A 61 44.14 -25.43 -31.99
CA LEU A 61 42.86 -25.81 -32.60
C LEU A 61 43.10 -26.35 -34.02
N ALA A 62 42.84 -27.64 -34.22
CA ALA A 62 43.32 -28.40 -35.37
C ALA A 62 44.84 -28.13 -35.61
N ASN A 63 45.22 -27.62 -36.78
CA ASN A 63 46.60 -27.30 -37.12
C ASN A 63 47.03 -25.87 -36.72
N ALA A 64 46.12 -25.04 -36.20
CA ALA A 64 46.40 -23.65 -35.84
C ALA A 64 46.84 -23.53 -34.38
N VAL A 65 48.00 -22.91 -34.16
CA VAL A 65 48.45 -22.44 -32.83
C VAL A 65 48.00 -20.99 -32.67
N LEU A 66 47.33 -20.69 -31.56
CA LEU A 66 46.80 -19.37 -31.23
C LEU A 66 47.45 -18.92 -29.92
N ASP A 67 48.10 -17.76 -29.96
CA ASP A 67 48.87 -17.19 -28.86
C ASP A 67 48.40 -15.77 -28.49
N LEU A 68 49.06 -15.18 -27.48
CA LEU A 68 48.78 -13.84 -26.97
C LEU A 68 47.29 -13.64 -26.62
N ILE A 69 46.66 -14.68 -26.06
CA ILE A 69 45.28 -14.64 -25.57
C ILE A 69 45.27 -13.93 -24.20
N LYS A 70 44.63 -12.77 -24.13
CA LYS A 70 44.53 -11.97 -22.91
C LYS A 70 43.50 -12.54 -21.95
N GLU A 71 43.86 -12.64 -20.67
CA GLU A 71 42.93 -12.97 -19.58
C GLU A 71 41.82 -11.93 -19.41
N ASN A 72 40.68 -12.37 -18.87
CA ASN A 72 39.49 -11.56 -18.58
C ASN A 72 38.95 -10.78 -19.80
N ALA A 73 39.29 -11.22 -21.01
CA ALA A 73 38.95 -10.58 -22.27
C ALA A 73 38.43 -11.59 -23.30
N THR A 74 37.68 -11.06 -24.27
CA THR A 74 37.31 -11.78 -25.49
C THR A 74 38.33 -11.46 -26.58
N ASN A 75 39.05 -12.47 -27.03
CA ASN A 75 40.11 -12.38 -28.03
C ASN A 75 39.58 -12.90 -29.36
N PHE A 76 39.84 -12.17 -30.44
CA PHE A 76 39.48 -12.57 -31.80
C PHE A 76 40.73 -12.92 -32.61
N ARG A 77 40.63 -13.96 -33.44
CA ARG A 77 41.67 -14.40 -34.39
C ARG A 77 41.01 -14.95 -35.66
N SER A 78 41.58 -14.67 -36.82
CA SER A 78 41.26 -15.36 -38.08
C SER A 78 42.41 -16.30 -38.42
N VAL A 79 42.11 -17.56 -38.73
CA VAL A 79 43.13 -18.60 -39.01
C VAL A 79 42.67 -19.55 -40.12
N THR A 80 43.63 -20.19 -40.79
CA THR A 80 43.37 -21.32 -41.69
C THR A 80 43.57 -22.63 -40.92
N LEU A 81 42.50 -23.42 -40.75
CA LEU A 81 42.53 -24.69 -40.01
C LEU A 81 43.08 -25.86 -40.85
N ALA A 82 42.87 -25.81 -42.17
CA ALA A 82 43.34 -26.81 -43.13
C ALA A 82 43.46 -26.21 -44.54
N GLY A 83 44.40 -26.74 -45.33
CA GLY A 83 44.81 -26.15 -46.60
C GLY A 83 45.64 -24.88 -46.43
N SER A 84 45.95 -24.20 -47.53
CA SER A 84 46.61 -22.90 -47.51
C SER A 84 46.17 -22.02 -48.69
N THR A 85 46.38 -20.71 -48.55
CA THR A 85 46.10 -19.69 -49.57
C THR A 85 47.27 -18.73 -49.64
N SER A 86 47.87 -18.58 -50.82
CA SER A 86 48.91 -17.58 -51.09
C SER A 86 48.30 -16.20 -51.34
N PRO A 87 49.03 -15.10 -51.09
CA PRO A 87 48.62 -13.75 -51.49
C PRO A 87 48.27 -13.63 -52.98
N ASP A 88 48.92 -14.43 -53.83
CA ASP A 88 48.71 -14.49 -55.29
C ASP A 88 47.38 -15.16 -55.71
N GLY A 89 46.45 -15.40 -54.78
CA GLY A 89 45.15 -16.05 -55.03
C GLY A 89 45.22 -17.57 -55.25
N LYS A 90 46.40 -18.19 -55.20
CA LYS A 90 46.55 -19.65 -55.28
C LYS A 90 46.06 -20.32 -54.00
N CYS A 91 45.38 -21.46 -54.13
CA CYS A 91 45.02 -22.32 -53.01
C CYS A 91 45.70 -23.69 -53.10
N ILE A 92 45.90 -24.33 -51.94
CA ILE A 92 46.28 -25.73 -51.83
C ILE A 92 45.27 -26.38 -50.87
N GLY A 93 44.47 -27.32 -51.37
CA GLY A 93 43.50 -28.02 -50.54
C GLY A 93 44.13 -29.15 -49.72
N ALA A 94 43.62 -29.35 -48.51
CA ALA A 94 43.95 -30.48 -47.65
C ALA A 94 42.72 -31.37 -47.41
N GLN A 95 42.87 -32.48 -46.68
CA GLN A 95 41.72 -33.18 -46.11
C GLN A 95 41.38 -32.56 -44.75
N TYR A 96 40.09 -32.35 -44.49
CA TYR A 96 39.59 -31.82 -43.22
C TYR A 96 38.36 -32.61 -42.77
N THR A 97 38.24 -32.82 -41.45
CA THR A 97 37.13 -33.55 -40.82
C THR A 97 36.79 -32.85 -39.51
N ASP A 98 35.50 -32.71 -39.21
CA ASP A 98 35.01 -32.28 -37.91
C ASP A 98 33.71 -33.02 -37.55
N GLY A 99 33.04 -32.62 -36.46
CA GLY A 99 31.79 -33.22 -36.01
C GLY A 99 30.60 -33.10 -36.97
N TYR A 100 30.75 -32.42 -38.12
CA TYR A 100 29.68 -32.15 -39.09
C TYR A 100 29.99 -32.63 -40.52
N GLY A 101 31.12 -33.30 -40.74
CA GLY A 101 31.47 -33.93 -42.02
C GLY A 101 32.96 -34.20 -42.22
N SER A 102 33.30 -34.75 -43.38
CA SER A 102 34.67 -34.87 -43.89
C SER A 102 34.72 -34.42 -45.35
N TRP A 103 35.73 -33.63 -45.69
CA TRP A 103 35.92 -33.05 -47.02
C TRP A 103 37.36 -33.24 -47.48
N LYS A 104 37.55 -33.49 -48.78
CA LYS A 104 38.86 -33.68 -49.41
C LYS A 104 39.19 -32.50 -50.32
N ASN A 105 40.48 -32.14 -50.36
CA ASN A 105 41.02 -31.06 -51.18
C ASN A 105 40.30 -29.70 -50.95
N VAL A 106 40.20 -29.31 -49.68
CA VAL A 106 39.54 -28.08 -49.22
C VAL A 106 40.51 -27.12 -48.52
N VAL A 107 40.19 -25.83 -48.57
CA VAL A 107 40.71 -24.81 -47.66
C VAL A 107 39.63 -24.51 -46.62
N VAL A 108 40.03 -24.39 -45.36
CA VAL A 108 39.14 -24.07 -44.23
C VAL A 108 39.64 -22.84 -43.51
N GLN A 109 38.93 -21.72 -43.66
CA GLN A 109 39.19 -20.49 -42.92
C GLN A 109 38.22 -20.39 -41.74
N ALA A 110 38.66 -19.89 -40.59
CA ALA A 110 37.84 -19.77 -39.40
C ALA A 110 38.11 -18.47 -38.63
N SER A 111 37.03 -17.80 -38.25
CA SER A 111 37.00 -16.71 -37.27
C SER A 111 36.73 -17.30 -35.89
N ILE A 112 37.70 -17.19 -35.00
CA ILE A 112 37.66 -17.80 -33.68
C ILE A 112 37.57 -16.72 -32.60
N ARG A 113 36.58 -16.85 -31.71
CA ARG A 113 36.32 -15.95 -30.58
C ARG A 113 36.59 -16.72 -29.27
N ILE A 114 37.67 -16.36 -28.60
CA ILE A 114 38.15 -17.01 -27.36
C ILE A 114 37.89 -16.07 -26.18
N THR A 115 36.97 -16.44 -25.29
CA THR A 115 36.73 -15.71 -24.04
C THR A 115 37.23 -16.53 -22.86
N ILE A 116 38.08 -15.92 -22.04
CA ILE A 116 38.57 -16.52 -20.79
C ILE A 116 38.37 -15.55 -19.63
N ARG A 117 37.89 -16.04 -18.48
CA ARG A 117 37.64 -15.23 -17.27
C ARG A 117 38.08 -15.98 -16.00
N LYS A 118 38.68 -15.27 -15.05
CA LYS A 118 38.90 -15.74 -13.67
C LYS A 118 37.92 -14.99 -12.77
N THR A 119 37.15 -15.70 -11.95
CA THR A 119 36.08 -15.11 -11.13
C THR A 119 35.90 -15.86 -9.80
N GLU A 120 35.32 -15.21 -8.81
CA GLU A 120 34.82 -15.88 -7.60
C GLU A 120 33.35 -16.27 -7.82
N LEU A 121 32.99 -17.54 -7.58
CA LEU A 121 31.61 -18.00 -7.65
C LEU A 121 31.02 -18.20 -6.25
N PRO A 122 29.81 -17.70 -5.97
CA PRO A 122 29.12 -17.95 -4.71
C PRO A 122 28.59 -19.39 -4.63
N ILE A 123 28.94 -20.06 -3.53
CA ILE A 123 28.43 -21.38 -3.13
C ILE A 123 27.34 -21.16 -2.09
N LYS A 124 26.10 -21.57 -2.39
CA LYS A 124 25.01 -21.60 -1.41
C LYS A 124 25.21 -22.77 -0.45
N GLN A 125 25.58 -22.48 0.80
CA GLN A 125 26.00 -23.50 1.77
C GLN A 125 24.85 -24.45 2.16
N THR A 126 23.61 -23.94 2.19
CA THR A 126 22.41 -24.72 2.55
C THR A 126 22.02 -25.77 1.51
N THR A 127 22.47 -25.66 0.25
CA THR A 127 22.17 -26.62 -0.82
C THR A 127 23.40 -27.27 -1.45
N GLY A 128 24.62 -26.78 -1.17
CA GLY A 128 25.84 -27.25 -1.81
C GLY A 128 25.91 -26.95 -3.31
N HIS A 129 25.21 -25.91 -3.77
CA HIS A 129 25.20 -25.50 -5.19
C HIS A 129 25.99 -24.21 -5.40
N ILE A 130 26.71 -24.14 -6.52
CA ILE A 130 27.35 -22.95 -7.07
C ILE A 130 26.38 -22.26 -8.03
N ILE A 131 26.36 -20.93 -7.95
CA ILE A 131 25.59 -20.07 -8.86
C ILE A 131 26.55 -19.42 -9.85
N LEU A 132 26.30 -19.62 -11.14
CA LEU A 132 27.10 -19.10 -12.24
C LEU A 132 26.69 -17.67 -12.64
N PRO A 133 27.51 -16.94 -13.41
CA PRO A 133 27.17 -15.61 -13.94
C PRO A 133 25.81 -15.52 -14.66
N SER A 134 25.38 -16.55 -15.40
CA SER A 134 24.04 -16.58 -16.03
C SER A 134 22.89 -16.93 -15.08
N ARG A 135 23.18 -17.12 -13.78
CA ARG A 135 22.32 -17.72 -12.75
C ARG A 135 22.00 -19.21 -12.92
N ALA A 136 22.66 -19.92 -13.84
CA ALA A 136 22.70 -21.38 -13.82
C ALA A 136 23.22 -21.90 -12.46
N SER A 137 22.67 -23.03 -11.99
CA SER A 137 22.90 -23.56 -10.63
C SER A 137 23.37 -25.00 -10.70
N CYS A 138 24.56 -25.28 -10.19
CA CYS A 138 25.25 -26.56 -10.37
C CYS A 138 25.80 -27.11 -9.04
N ARG A 139 25.80 -28.43 -8.85
CA ARG A 139 26.32 -29.04 -7.61
C ARG A 139 27.83 -28.77 -7.46
N ALA A 140 28.25 -28.20 -6.33
CA ALA A 140 29.65 -27.82 -6.10
C ALA A 140 30.61 -29.02 -6.13
N THR A 141 30.10 -30.23 -5.84
CA THR A 141 30.82 -31.50 -5.94
C THR A 141 31.35 -31.81 -7.34
N ASN A 142 30.71 -31.29 -8.40
CA ASN A 142 31.01 -31.69 -9.78
C ASN A 142 32.30 -31.08 -10.32
N ARG A 143 32.79 -29.96 -9.74
CA ARG A 143 34.02 -29.23 -10.15
C ARG A 143 34.05 -28.77 -11.62
N TYR A 144 32.89 -28.81 -12.27
CA TYR A 144 32.59 -28.43 -13.65
C TYR A 144 31.09 -28.09 -13.76
N CYS A 145 30.76 -27.10 -14.59
CA CYS A 145 29.43 -26.93 -15.18
C CYS A 145 29.53 -26.12 -16.47
N LEU A 146 28.61 -26.34 -17.41
CA LEU A 146 28.42 -25.47 -18.56
C LEU A 146 27.48 -24.32 -18.17
N ASP A 147 27.89 -23.08 -18.44
CA ASP A 147 27.09 -21.88 -18.19
C ASP A 147 26.08 -21.67 -19.33
N ASN A 148 24.96 -20.97 -19.11
CA ASN A 148 23.90 -20.83 -20.12
C ASN A 148 24.33 -20.06 -21.38
N ASP A 149 25.44 -19.32 -21.34
CA ASP A 149 26.05 -18.70 -22.52
C ASP A 149 26.95 -19.66 -23.32
N GLY A 150 27.15 -20.89 -22.84
CA GLY A 150 28.04 -21.90 -23.41
C GLY A 150 29.48 -21.86 -22.89
N SER A 151 29.76 -21.11 -21.82
CA SER A 151 31.09 -21.10 -21.18
C SER A 151 31.31 -22.34 -20.30
N GLU A 152 32.37 -23.10 -20.57
CA GLU A 152 32.85 -24.14 -19.66
C GLU A 152 33.38 -23.49 -18.38
N THR A 153 32.82 -23.86 -17.22
CA THR A 153 33.21 -23.29 -15.93
C THR A 153 33.76 -24.36 -15.00
N TYR A 154 34.96 -24.14 -14.46
CA TYR A 154 35.69 -25.06 -13.60
C TYR A 154 36.13 -24.38 -12.30
N TRP A 155 36.03 -25.08 -11.18
CA TRP A 155 36.47 -24.62 -9.86
C TRP A 155 37.28 -25.68 -9.11
N GLU A 156 37.89 -25.26 -8.02
CA GLU A 156 38.68 -26.09 -7.12
C GLU A 156 37.79 -26.75 -6.04
N PRO A 157 38.17 -27.90 -5.45
CA PRO A 157 37.40 -28.50 -4.37
C PRO A 157 37.28 -27.55 -3.18
N VAL A 158 36.04 -27.38 -2.68
CA VAL A 158 35.79 -26.66 -1.43
C VAL A 158 36.51 -27.40 -0.29
N PRO A 159 37.34 -26.73 0.53
CA PRO A 159 38.05 -27.39 1.62
C PRO A 159 37.08 -27.95 2.67
N ILE A 160 37.38 -29.13 3.20
CA ILE A 160 36.58 -29.78 4.24
C ILE A 160 37.02 -29.23 5.60
N ASP A 161 36.44 -28.10 5.99
CA ASP A 161 36.53 -27.59 7.36
C ASP A 161 35.69 -28.50 8.29
N HIS A 162 36.35 -29.29 9.13
CA HIS A 162 35.72 -30.21 10.08
C HIS A 162 34.91 -29.50 11.18
N CYS A 163 35.19 -28.24 11.49
CA CYS A 163 34.51 -27.47 12.53
C CYS A 163 33.57 -26.39 11.97
N HIS A 164 33.52 -26.24 10.65
CA HIS A 164 32.63 -25.33 9.91
C HIS A 164 32.71 -23.86 10.39
N PHE A 165 33.89 -23.40 10.80
CA PHE A 165 34.18 -21.99 11.09
C PHE A 165 33.94 -21.08 9.87
N ASP A 166 34.01 -21.62 8.65
CA ASP A 166 33.63 -20.91 7.42
C ASP A 166 32.11 -20.70 7.23
N ARG A 167 31.28 -21.27 8.11
CA ARG A 167 29.85 -20.88 8.24
C ARG A 167 29.62 -19.67 9.13
N TYR A 168 30.66 -19.04 9.67
CA TYR A 168 30.53 -17.95 10.64
C TYR A 168 31.33 -16.70 10.26
N ASP A 169 30.61 -15.57 10.17
CA ASP A 169 31.14 -14.24 9.88
C ASP A 169 31.22 -13.37 11.16
N ILE A 170 32.36 -12.69 11.36
CA ILE A 170 32.63 -11.88 12.56
C ILE A 170 32.19 -10.42 12.33
N LEU A 171 30.90 -10.16 12.59
CA LEU A 171 30.32 -8.81 12.59
C LEU A 171 31.11 -7.84 13.52
N TYR A 172 31.33 -8.26 14.77
CA TYR A 172 31.92 -7.47 15.85
C TYR A 172 32.86 -8.33 16.71
N GLU A 173 33.99 -7.75 17.13
CA GLU A 173 34.99 -8.29 18.04
C GLU A 173 35.41 -7.15 18.98
N GLY A 174 35.16 -7.26 20.29
CA GLY A 174 35.36 -6.16 21.24
C GLY A 174 34.68 -6.38 22.59
N LEU A 175 34.60 -5.33 23.41
CA LEU A 175 33.96 -5.37 24.73
C LEU A 175 32.44 -5.21 24.61
N ALA A 176 31.69 -6.00 25.38
CA ALA A 176 30.23 -5.94 25.45
C ALA A 176 29.77 -5.95 26.92
N THR A 177 28.75 -5.17 27.23
CA THR A 177 28.13 -5.13 28.57
C THR A 177 27.16 -6.31 28.70
N LYS A 178 27.34 -7.11 29.76
CA LYS A 178 26.50 -8.28 30.05
C LYS A 178 25.51 -7.95 31.17
N LEU A 179 24.23 -7.91 30.83
CA LEU A 179 23.12 -7.77 31.77
C LEU A 179 22.60 -9.17 32.11
N SER A 180 23.02 -9.72 33.25
CA SER A 180 22.47 -10.94 33.82
C SER A 180 21.26 -10.63 34.71
N PRO A 181 20.28 -11.56 34.84
CA PRO A 181 19.25 -11.46 35.88
C PRO A 181 19.88 -11.38 37.28
N LYS A 182 19.16 -10.75 38.21
CA LYS A 182 19.38 -10.99 39.64
C LYS A 182 18.79 -12.35 40.03
N GLU A 183 19.29 -12.94 41.10
CA GLU A 183 18.73 -14.18 41.65
C GLU A 183 17.22 -14.06 41.88
N HIS A 184 16.51 -15.16 41.62
CA HIS A 184 15.04 -15.25 41.59
C HIS A 184 14.29 -14.38 40.54
N GLN A 185 14.97 -13.76 39.56
CA GLN A 185 14.30 -13.11 38.42
C GLN A 185 14.43 -13.93 37.13
N ASN A 186 13.28 -14.28 36.53
CA ASN A 186 13.19 -15.02 35.27
C ASN A 186 13.46 -14.16 34.01
N SER A 187 14.43 -13.23 34.12
CA SER A 187 14.83 -12.34 33.02
C SER A 187 15.96 -12.98 32.21
N PRO A 188 15.92 -12.95 30.87
CA PRO A 188 16.99 -13.52 30.05
C PRO A 188 18.29 -12.70 30.16
N THR A 189 19.43 -13.35 29.94
CA THR A 189 20.72 -12.63 29.87
C THR A 189 20.80 -11.85 28.57
N ILE A 190 21.05 -10.55 28.66
CA ILE A 190 21.17 -9.64 27.51
C ILE A 190 22.63 -9.18 27.40
N TYR A 191 23.14 -9.12 26.17
CA TYR A 191 24.41 -8.49 25.85
C TYR A 191 24.15 -7.22 25.04
N THR A 192 24.71 -6.09 25.48
CA THR A 192 24.63 -4.81 24.79
C THR A 192 26.01 -4.34 24.37
N VAL A 193 26.09 -3.79 23.15
CA VAL A 193 27.26 -3.07 22.65
C VAL A 193 26.78 -1.66 22.30
N THR A 194 27.49 -0.66 22.80
CA THR A 194 27.22 0.77 22.58
C THR A 194 28.55 1.46 22.30
N THR A 195 28.87 1.60 21.00
CA THR A 195 30.08 2.26 20.50
C THR A 195 29.68 3.32 19.46
N GLN A 196 30.60 4.22 19.10
CA GLN A 196 30.34 5.28 18.11
C GLN A 196 29.89 4.71 16.74
N GLU A 197 30.47 3.59 16.31
CA GLU A 197 30.14 2.95 15.02
C GLU A 197 29.02 1.90 15.13
N THR A 198 28.98 1.13 16.21
CA THR A 198 28.07 -0.01 16.36
C THR A 198 27.29 0.03 17.68
N THR A 199 25.97 -0.08 17.57
CA THR A 199 25.06 -0.18 18.71
C THR A 199 24.00 -1.25 18.43
N PHE A 200 23.92 -2.25 19.30
CA PHE A 200 22.98 -3.38 19.22
C PHE A 200 22.75 -4.02 20.60
N ALA A 201 21.62 -4.72 20.76
CA ALA A 201 21.30 -5.48 21.96
C ALA A 201 20.77 -6.87 21.61
N LEU A 202 21.39 -7.94 22.12
CA LEU A 202 21.05 -9.33 21.81
C LEU A 202 20.71 -10.10 23.09
N THR A 203 19.68 -10.94 23.02
CA THR A 203 19.16 -11.74 24.13
C THR A 203 19.63 -13.17 23.98
N LYS A 204 20.37 -13.71 24.96
CA LYS A 204 20.72 -15.13 24.98
C LYS A 204 19.47 -15.97 25.22
N ILE A 205 19.24 -16.95 24.35
CA ILE A 205 18.19 -17.97 24.50
C ILE A 205 18.78 -19.30 24.97
N ALA A 206 19.80 -19.81 24.28
CA ALA A 206 20.41 -21.11 24.55
C ALA A 206 21.95 -21.04 24.42
N ASP A 207 22.65 -22.07 24.89
CA ASP A 207 24.04 -22.35 24.52
C ASP A 207 24.14 -23.66 23.75
N PHE A 208 25.11 -23.75 22.86
CA PHE A 208 25.54 -24.98 22.20
C PHE A 208 27.04 -24.92 21.89
N ASP A 209 27.68 -26.08 21.80
CA ASP A 209 29.13 -26.17 21.66
C ASP A 209 29.54 -26.55 20.23
N ILE A 210 30.47 -25.80 19.63
CA ILE A 210 31.09 -26.09 18.34
C ILE A 210 32.60 -26.20 18.56
N CYS A 211 33.23 -27.34 18.25
CA CYS A 211 34.69 -27.48 18.23
C CYS A 211 35.39 -27.00 19.53
N GLY A 212 34.76 -27.23 20.70
CA GLY A 212 35.27 -26.78 21.99
C GLY A 212 35.03 -25.30 22.33
N TYR A 213 34.23 -24.58 21.54
CA TYR A 213 33.74 -23.22 21.80
C TYR A 213 32.25 -23.22 22.14
N LYS A 214 31.87 -22.54 23.22
CA LYS A 214 30.48 -22.41 23.66
C LYS A 214 29.84 -21.16 23.07
N LEU A 215 28.97 -21.34 22.08
CA LEU A 215 28.24 -20.26 21.43
C LEU A 215 26.86 -20.10 22.10
N SER A 216 26.52 -18.87 22.47
CA SER A 216 25.16 -18.51 22.86
C SER A 216 24.33 -18.14 21.63
N GLN A 217 23.23 -18.86 21.41
CA GLN A 217 22.20 -18.52 20.42
C GLN A 217 21.37 -17.32 20.92
N THR A 218 20.97 -16.45 20.00
CA THR A 218 20.21 -15.22 20.34
C THR A 218 18.74 -15.28 19.85
N GLU A 219 17.97 -14.20 20.08
CA GLU A 219 16.61 -14.06 19.55
C GLU A 219 16.55 -14.03 18.01
N HIS A 220 17.68 -13.80 17.34
CA HIS A 220 17.79 -13.91 15.89
C HIS A 220 18.49 -15.22 15.50
N PRO A 221 17.87 -16.11 14.69
CA PRO A 221 18.39 -17.47 14.45
C PRO A 221 19.71 -17.53 13.68
N LYS A 222 20.11 -16.43 13.00
CA LYS A 222 21.41 -16.30 12.35
C LYS A 222 22.49 -15.67 13.23
N LEU A 223 22.18 -15.12 14.41
CA LEU A 223 23.16 -14.44 15.27
C LEU A 223 23.58 -15.27 16.47
N PHE A 224 24.88 -15.23 16.73
CA PHE A 224 25.55 -15.99 17.77
C PHE A 224 26.56 -15.12 18.51
N ILE A 225 26.59 -15.27 19.83
CA ILE A 225 27.52 -14.59 20.74
C ILE A 225 28.54 -15.63 21.21
N LEU A 226 29.82 -15.30 21.17
CA LEU A 226 30.88 -16.07 21.81
C LEU A 226 31.53 -15.19 22.87
N GLN A 227 31.49 -15.62 24.13
CA GLN A 227 32.26 -15.00 25.20
C GLN A 227 33.65 -15.66 25.23
N THR A 228 34.71 -14.91 24.91
CA THR A 228 36.09 -15.43 24.86
C THR A 228 37.13 -14.42 25.38
N THR A 229 38.37 -14.87 25.63
CA THR A 229 39.52 -14.01 25.98
C THR A 229 40.27 -13.55 24.73
N LYS A 230 41.16 -12.55 24.88
CA LYS A 230 41.95 -12.01 23.75
C LYS A 230 42.88 -13.05 23.12
N GLU A 231 43.37 -14.03 23.88
CA GLU A 231 44.25 -15.08 23.33
C GLU A 231 43.47 -16.11 22.48
N ARG A 232 42.21 -16.40 22.83
CA ARG A 232 41.46 -17.53 22.26
C ARG A 232 40.49 -17.10 21.16
N LYS A 233 41.03 -16.79 19.99
CA LYS A 233 40.25 -16.38 18.80
C LYS A 233 39.59 -17.56 18.09
N PHE A 234 38.31 -17.40 17.77
CA PHE A 234 37.50 -18.39 17.03
C PHE A 234 37.87 -18.46 15.54
N LYS A 235 38.05 -17.30 14.92
CA LYS A 235 38.46 -17.10 13.52
C LYS A 235 39.04 -15.69 13.38
N THR A 236 39.88 -15.44 12.39
CA THR A 236 40.37 -14.09 12.09
C THR A 236 39.27 -13.30 11.37
N ARG A 237 38.99 -12.06 11.81
CA ARG A 237 37.98 -11.19 11.19
C ARG A 237 38.39 -10.84 9.75
N ALA A 238 37.64 -11.35 8.78
CA ALA A 238 37.80 -11.08 7.35
C ALA A 238 36.72 -10.09 6.85
N ARG A 239 36.84 -9.67 5.58
CA ARG A 239 35.81 -8.86 4.91
C ARG A 239 34.63 -9.76 4.53
N ILE A 240 33.46 -9.48 5.09
CA ILE A 240 32.21 -10.22 4.87
C ILE A 240 31.70 -9.97 3.44
N SER A 241 31.18 -11.01 2.77
CA SER A 241 30.58 -10.85 1.44
C SER A 241 29.24 -10.14 1.52
N VAL A 242 28.92 -9.30 0.53
CA VAL A 242 27.66 -8.55 0.48
C VAL A 242 26.44 -9.48 0.48
N ASP A 243 26.58 -10.66 -0.12
CA ASP A 243 25.56 -11.73 -0.20
C ASP A 243 25.15 -12.30 1.18
N ASN A 244 25.99 -12.11 2.21
CA ASN A 244 25.74 -12.53 3.59
C ASN A 244 25.19 -11.40 4.47
N LEU A 245 25.14 -10.14 4.00
CA LEU A 245 24.72 -9.00 4.81
C LEU A 245 23.19 -8.87 4.86
N ASP A 246 22.60 -9.30 5.97
CA ASP A 246 21.16 -9.23 6.20
C ASP A 246 20.76 -7.86 6.80
N ILE A 247 20.17 -6.99 5.96
CA ILE A 247 19.75 -5.64 6.35
C ILE A 247 18.58 -5.65 7.36
N PHE A 248 17.67 -6.62 7.26
CA PHE A 248 16.57 -6.76 8.22
C PHE A 248 17.11 -7.15 9.60
N LEU A 249 18.10 -8.04 9.65
CA LEU A 249 18.78 -8.42 10.87
C LEU A 249 19.48 -7.23 11.55
N TYR A 250 20.16 -6.38 10.78
CA TYR A 250 20.75 -5.14 11.28
C TYR A 250 19.70 -4.17 11.85
N VAL A 251 18.62 -3.91 11.10
CA VAL A 251 17.53 -3.02 11.52
C VAL A 251 16.80 -3.54 12.76
N ASN A 252 16.47 -4.83 12.80
CA ASN A 252 15.81 -5.46 13.96
C ASN A 252 16.67 -5.36 15.23
N SER A 253 17.99 -5.54 15.13
CA SER A 253 18.89 -5.40 16.28
C SER A 253 18.90 -3.99 16.90
N LYS A 254 18.56 -2.96 16.11
CA LYS A 254 18.37 -1.58 16.60
C LYS A 254 17.01 -1.37 17.24
N PHE A 255 15.92 -1.90 16.67
CA PHE A 255 14.60 -1.85 17.30
C PHE A 255 14.62 -2.51 18.68
N VAL A 256 15.25 -3.69 18.79
CA VAL A 256 15.46 -4.41 20.05
C VAL A 256 16.30 -3.60 21.04
N TYR A 257 17.32 -2.85 20.59
CA TYR A 257 18.07 -1.93 21.45
C TYR A 257 17.19 -0.78 21.97
N VAL A 258 16.42 -0.13 21.09
CA VAL A 258 15.55 1.01 21.44
C VAL A 258 14.47 0.59 22.43
N GLU A 259 13.80 -0.55 22.20
CA GLU A 259 12.80 -1.12 23.12
C GLU A 259 13.41 -1.35 24.51
N LYS A 260 14.56 -2.05 24.58
CA LYS A 260 15.26 -2.34 25.85
C LYS A 260 15.71 -1.06 26.58
N HIS A 261 16.17 -0.05 25.84
CA HIS A 261 16.56 1.24 26.41
C HIS A 261 15.35 1.98 27.02
N ILE A 262 14.27 2.14 26.25
CA ILE A 262 13.03 2.79 26.72
C ILE A 262 12.43 2.05 27.92
N LYS A 263 12.37 0.72 27.87
CA LYS A 263 11.89 -0.14 28.97
C LYS A 263 12.72 0.05 30.24
N THR A 264 14.04 0.21 30.11
CA THR A 264 14.93 0.44 31.26
C THR A 264 14.66 1.82 31.88
N GLN A 265 14.60 2.88 31.06
CA GLN A 265 14.30 4.24 31.51
C GLN A 265 12.93 4.35 32.20
N LEU A 266 11.88 3.76 31.61
CA LEU A 266 10.54 3.71 32.22
C LEU A 266 10.53 2.93 33.54
N THR A 267 11.30 1.85 33.65
CA THR A 267 11.41 1.05 34.89
C THR A 267 12.16 1.80 36.00
N GLN A 268 13.12 2.66 35.64
CA GLN A 268 13.80 3.55 36.59
C GLN A 268 12.84 4.65 37.07
N LEU A 269 12.27 5.42 36.14
CA LEU A 269 11.31 6.49 36.44
C LEU A 269 10.12 6.02 37.31
N TYR A 270 9.60 4.81 37.05
CA TYR A 270 8.55 4.21 37.86
C TYR A 270 8.97 3.99 39.33
N ARG A 271 10.20 3.55 39.58
CA ARG A 271 10.73 3.36 40.94
C ARG A 271 10.91 4.71 41.63
N ASP A 272 11.51 5.67 40.95
CA ASP A 272 11.78 7.00 41.48
C ASP A 272 10.47 7.70 41.90
N ILE A 273 9.41 7.59 41.07
CA ILE A 273 8.06 8.11 41.39
C ILE A 273 7.44 7.38 42.60
N MET A 274 7.61 6.05 42.71
CA MET A 274 7.05 5.29 43.84
C MET A 274 7.80 5.57 45.15
N GLU A 275 9.12 5.79 45.10
CA GLU A 275 9.92 6.20 46.25
C GLU A 275 9.56 7.62 46.71
N GLN A 276 9.43 8.57 45.77
CA GLN A 276 8.95 9.93 46.06
C GLN A 276 7.53 9.93 46.64
N LYS A 277 6.60 9.12 46.11
CA LYS A 277 5.26 8.95 46.67
C LYS A 277 5.30 8.42 48.10
N CYS A 278 6.11 7.39 48.36
CA CYS A 278 6.27 6.81 49.69
C CYS A 278 6.85 7.82 50.69
N ALA A 279 7.86 8.59 50.29
CA ALA A 279 8.43 9.66 51.09
C ALA A 279 7.41 10.77 51.42
N LEU A 280 6.59 11.17 50.44
CA LEU A 280 5.51 12.14 50.65
C LEU A 280 4.39 11.60 51.56
N GLU A 281 3.95 10.35 51.36
CA GLU A 281 2.94 9.73 52.24
C GLU A 281 3.46 9.57 53.67
N LYS A 282 4.76 9.26 53.87
CA LYS A 282 5.43 9.28 55.18
C LYS A 282 5.41 10.68 55.81
N GLN A 283 5.74 11.74 55.07
CA GLN A 283 5.67 13.12 55.57
C GLN A 283 4.23 13.53 55.94
N VAL A 284 3.23 13.14 55.13
CA VAL A 284 1.81 13.41 55.43
C VAL A 284 1.37 12.70 56.72
N LEU A 285 1.80 11.45 56.95
CA LEU A 285 1.53 10.73 58.20
C LEU A 285 2.22 11.38 59.40
N GLN A 286 3.49 11.78 59.28
CA GLN A 286 4.20 12.52 60.34
C GLN A 286 3.49 13.84 60.68
N ASN A 287 3.06 14.59 59.66
CA ASN A 287 2.30 15.85 59.82
C ASN A 287 0.83 15.66 60.27
N ALA A 288 0.34 14.42 60.31
CA ALA A 288 -0.93 14.07 60.97
C ALA A 288 -0.68 13.71 62.43
N LEU A 289 0.36 12.91 62.73
CA LEU A 289 0.71 12.50 64.09
C LEU A 289 1.09 13.69 65.00
N THR A 290 1.69 14.76 64.47
CA THR A 290 1.94 15.99 65.24
C THR A 290 0.67 16.73 65.67
N LEU A 291 -0.49 16.44 65.06
CA LEU A 291 -1.79 16.97 65.46
C LEU A 291 -2.53 16.05 66.43
N ALA A 292 -2.07 14.82 66.69
CA ALA A 292 -2.81 13.81 67.44
C ALA A 292 -3.20 14.25 68.86
N SER A 293 -2.32 14.99 69.54
CA SER A 293 -2.53 15.49 70.90
C SER A 293 -3.39 16.75 71.00
N ILE A 294 -3.61 17.46 69.89
CA ILE A 294 -4.34 18.75 69.85
C ILE A 294 -5.70 18.60 69.16
N ALA A 295 -5.75 17.78 68.10
CA ALA A 295 -6.93 17.56 67.26
C ALA A 295 -6.95 16.09 66.77
N PRO A 296 -7.32 15.14 67.64
CA PRO A 296 -7.33 13.71 67.30
C PRO A 296 -8.30 13.38 66.15
N ASP A 297 -9.47 14.03 66.07
CA ASP A 297 -10.42 13.84 64.97
C ASP A 297 -9.87 14.36 63.62
N GLU A 298 -9.10 15.46 63.63
CA GLU A 298 -8.37 15.95 62.44
C GLU A 298 -7.32 14.93 61.98
N THR A 299 -6.63 14.32 62.94
CA THR A 299 -5.63 13.28 62.69
C THR A 299 -6.26 12.02 62.12
N ALA A 300 -7.37 11.55 62.70
CA ALA A 300 -8.15 10.42 62.18
C ALA A 300 -8.58 10.66 60.72
N HIS A 301 -9.15 11.84 60.45
CA HIS A 301 -9.61 12.21 59.11
C HIS A 301 -8.46 12.32 58.09
N ARG A 302 -7.29 12.85 58.48
CA ARG A 302 -6.10 12.92 57.62
C ARG A 302 -5.50 11.55 57.29
N ILE A 303 -5.47 10.64 58.26
CA ILE A 303 -4.94 9.28 58.07
C ILE A 303 -5.91 8.44 57.23
N MET A 304 -7.19 8.42 57.60
CA MET A 304 -8.21 7.58 56.95
C MET A 304 -8.72 8.14 55.61
N LYS A 305 -8.59 9.46 55.38
CA LYS A 305 -9.05 10.19 54.18
C LYS A 305 -10.58 10.20 53.96
N GLU A 306 -11.35 9.63 54.87
CA GLU A 306 -12.83 9.64 54.91
C GLU A 306 -13.35 10.20 56.26
N PRO A 307 -14.60 10.73 56.34
CA PRO A 307 -15.23 11.12 57.61
C PRO A 307 -15.78 9.90 58.36
N GLY A 308 -16.27 10.09 59.60
CA GLY A 308 -16.82 9.00 60.39
C GLY A 308 -15.77 8.14 61.12
N TYR A 309 -14.59 8.71 61.39
CA TYR A 309 -13.60 8.14 62.30
C TYR A 309 -13.19 9.21 63.31
N THR A 310 -12.96 8.77 64.54
CA THR A 310 -12.38 9.55 65.64
C THR A 310 -11.07 8.90 66.08
N ALA A 311 -10.27 9.60 66.86
CA ALA A 311 -9.09 9.01 67.50
C ALA A 311 -9.03 9.31 69.00
N VAL A 312 -8.36 8.44 69.74
CA VAL A 312 -8.03 8.63 71.16
C VAL A 312 -6.55 8.36 71.36
N VAL A 313 -5.82 9.32 71.91
CA VAL A 313 -4.42 9.13 72.32
C VAL A 313 -4.39 8.47 73.70
N SER A 314 -3.59 7.41 73.84
CA SER A 314 -3.36 6.70 75.11
C SER A 314 -1.86 6.43 75.25
N GLY A 315 -1.17 7.26 76.03
CA GLY A 315 0.29 7.28 76.05
C GLY A 315 0.87 7.59 74.67
N GLU A 316 1.75 6.73 74.16
CA GLU A 316 2.34 6.84 72.83
C GLU A 316 1.44 6.26 71.71
N VAL A 317 0.30 5.65 72.05
CA VAL A 317 -0.57 4.94 71.10
C VAL A 317 -1.74 5.82 70.63
N LEU A 318 -2.00 5.81 69.32
CA LEU A 318 -3.18 6.43 68.72
C LEU A 318 -4.22 5.35 68.36
N HIS A 319 -5.33 5.29 69.10
CA HIS A 319 -6.45 4.40 68.80
C HIS A 319 -7.38 5.06 67.77
N LEU A 320 -7.42 4.54 66.55
CA LEU A 320 -8.38 4.95 65.51
C LEU A 320 -9.69 4.15 65.68
N ILE A 321 -10.82 4.86 65.79
CA ILE A 321 -12.13 4.26 66.05
C ILE A 321 -13.09 4.65 64.93
N LYS A 322 -13.72 3.65 64.28
CA LYS A 322 -14.75 3.87 63.27
C LYS A 322 -16.10 4.12 63.92
N CYS A 323 -16.75 5.23 63.57
CA CYS A 323 -18.07 5.58 64.07
C CYS A 323 -19.17 4.77 63.35
N VAL A 324 -20.24 4.44 64.07
CA VAL A 324 -21.45 3.86 63.46
C VAL A 324 -22.26 4.99 62.80
N PRO A 325 -22.64 4.89 61.51
CA PRO A 325 -23.47 5.89 60.86
C PRO A 325 -24.91 5.84 61.41
N VAL A 326 -25.49 7.01 61.66
CA VAL A 326 -26.88 7.15 62.15
C VAL A 326 -27.58 8.33 61.46
N GLU A 327 -28.89 8.21 61.27
CA GLU A 327 -29.69 9.29 60.67
C GLU A 327 -30.07 10.37 61.70
N CYS A 328 -30.00 11.63 61.28
CA CYS A 328 -30.25 12.79 62.14
C CYS A 328 -31.16 13.79 61.42
N LYS A 329 -32.12 14.38 62.14
CA LYS A 329 -32.98 15.46 61.61
C LYS A 329 -32.38 16.82 61.97
N LEU A 330 -32.38 17.76 61.02
CA LEU A 330 -31.94 19.14 61.28
C LEU A 330 -32.87 19.81 62.30
N ARG A 331 -32.30 20.52 63.28
CA ARG A 331 -33.04 21.18 64.36
C ARG A 331 -32.91 22.70 64.22
N HIS A 332 -34.03 23.41 64.26
CA HIS A 332 -34.05 24.87 64.26
C HIS A 332 -33.63 25.42 65.64
N THR A 333 -32.80 26.46 65.67
CA THR A 333 -32.37 27.16 66.89
C THR A 333 -32.39 28.67 66.67
N SER A 334 -32.68 29.44 67.73
CA SER A 334 -32.61 30.91 67.72
C SER A 334 -31.17 31.44 67.84
N GLN A 335 -30.26 30.64 68.39
CA GLN A 335 -28.83 30.91 68.47
C GLN A 335 -28.07 30.16 67.36
N CYS A 336 -26.95 30.72 66.91
CA CYS A 336 -26.05 30.10 65.96
C CYS A 336 -24.94 29.29 66.66
N TYR A 337 -24.46 28.24 65.99
CA TYR A 337 -23.50 27.28 66.51
C TYR A 337 -22.45 26.93 65.43
N ASN A 338 -21.23 26.59 65.86
CA ASN A 338 -20.17 26.12 64.96
C ASN A 338 -20.40 24.67 64.46
N GLU A 339 -21.20 23.90 65.20
CA GLU A 339 -21.64 22.55 64.89
C GLU A 339 -23.13 22.53 64.54
N LEU A 340 -23.53 21.65 63.62
CA LEU A 340 -24.86 21.65 63.03
C LEU A 340 -25.91 21.19 64.07
N PRO A 341 -26.90 22.00 64.49
CA PRO A 341 -27.88 21.57 65.47
C PRO A 341 -28.79 20.47 64.89
N VAL A 342 -28.88 19.33 65.57
CA VAL A 342 -29.65 18.17 65.12
C VAL A 342 -30.51 17.57 66.23
N THR A 343 -31.42 16.68 65.85
CA THR A 343 -32.18 15.79 66.72
C THR A 343 -31.88 14.34 66.33
N HIS A 344 -31.49 13.54 67.32
CA HIS A 344 -31.21 12.10 67.19
C HIS A 344 -31.85 11.37 68.38
N ASN A 345 -32.64 10.33 68.12
CA ASN A 345 -33.43 9.60 69.13
C ASN A 345 -34.20 10.53 70.08
N ASN A 346 -34.87 11.55 69.51
CA ASN A 346 -35.60 12.64 70.19
C ASN A 346 -34.77 13.53 71.15
N ALA A 347 -33.47 13.28 71.33
CA ALA A 347 -32.57 14.16 72.06
C ALA A 347 -31.99 15.26 71.15
N SER A 348 -31.84 16.46 71.69
CA SER A 348 -31.11 17.55 71.06
C SER A 348 -29.61 17.26 71.10
N MET A 349 -28.98 17.24 69.92
CA MET A 349 -27.54 17.05 69.76
C MET A 349 -26.99 18.05 68.72
N PHE A 350 -25.70 17.93 68.42
CA PHE A 350 -25.00 18.73 67.41
C PHE A 350 -24.11 17.81 66.57
N LEU A 351 -23.89 18.14 65.30
CA LEU A 351 -23.08 17.35 64.36
C LEU A 351 -21.88 18.17 63.89
N GLN A 352 -20.67 17.68 64.14
CA GLN A 352 -19.43 18.35 63.74
C GLN A 352 -19.32 18.46 62.21
N PRO A 353 -19.03 19.65 61.63
CA PRO A 353 -19.16 19.91 60.20
C PRO A 353 -18.20 19.08 59.32
N ARG A 354 -16.96 18.86 59.79
CA ARG A 354 -15.90 18.17 59.04
C ARG A 354 -15.92 16.66 59.25
N PHE A 355 -15.93 16.21 60.51
CA PHE A 355 -15.76 14.80 60.87
C PHE A 355 -17.06 13.98 60.86
N ARG A 356 -18.22 14.67 60.94
CA ARG A 356 -19.58 14.08 61.02
C ARG A 356 -19.81 13.20 62.24
N ILE A 357 -19.14 13.51 63.35
CA ILE A 357 -19.37 12.93 64.68
C ILE A 357 -20.43 13.77 65.40
N ILE A 358 -21.28 13.11 66.20
CA ILE A 358 -22.37 13.76 66.96
C ILE A 358 -21.91 14.05 68.39
N THR A 359 -22.06 15.29 68.84
CA THR A 359 -21.75 15.78 70.19
C THR A 359 -23.03 16.16 70.93
N ARG A 360 -23.01 16.05 72.27
CA ARG A 360 -24.14 16.47 73.13
C ARG A 360 -24.21 18.00 73.29
N THR A 361 -23.05 18.65 73.22
CA THR A 361 -22.87 20.10 73.32
C THR A 361 -22.46 20.70 71.97
N GLY A 362 -22.72 21.98 71.79
CA GLY A 362 -22.29 22.77 70.64
C GLY A 362 -21.77 24.13 71.10
N THR A 363 -20.80 24.66 70.37
CA THR A 363 -20.13 25.94 70.60
C THR A 363 -21.00 27.07 70.06
N VAL A 364 -21.61 27.85 70.96
CA VAL A 364 -22.40 29.04 70.61
C VAL A 364 -21.51 30.08 69.91
N ARG A 365 -22.03 30.72 68.86
CA ARG A 365 -21.35 31.81 68.14
C ARG A 365 -22.36 32.87 67.71
N ASP A 366 -21.92 34.13 67.61
CA ASP A 366 -22.72 35.23 67.08
C ASP A 366 -23.21 34.96 65.65
N CYS A 367 -24.49 35.20 65.42
CA CYS A 367 -25.13 35.05 64.12
C CYS A 367 -24.70 36.18 63.16
N ASN A 368 -23.62 35.96 62.40
CA ASN A 368 -23.05 36.93 61.47
C ASN A 368 -23.31 36.51 60.01
N GLU A 369 -23.94 37.38 59.21
CA GLU A 369 -24.26 37.10 57.80
C GLU A 369 -23.08 37.26 56.82
N ILE A 370 -22.02 37.97 57.22
CA ILE A 370 -20.79 38.18 56.43
C ILE A 370 -19.88 36.95 56.53
N LEU A 371 -19.80 36.33 57.71
CA LEU A 371 -19.01 35.12 57.98
C LEU A 371 -19.86 33.98 58.58
N PRO A 372 -20.92 33.53 57.89
CA PRO A 372 -21.85 32.53 58.41
C PRO A 372 -21.19 31.14 58.48
N VAL A 373 -21.71 30.27 59.34
CA VAL A 373 -21.23 28.87 59.38
C VAL A 373 -21.87 28.11 58.21
N MET A 374 -21.05 27.43 57.41
CA MET A 374 -21.46 26.75 56.17
C MET A 374 -21.26 25.25 56.26
N TYR A 375 -22.29 24.50 55.83
CA TYR A 375 -22.35 23.04 55.93
C TYR A 375 -22.68 22.44 54.56
N LYS A 376 -21.91 21.43 54.13
CA LYS A 376 -22.26 20.64 52.94
C LYS A 376 -23.27 19.54 53.31
N ILE A 377 -24.49 19.63 52.79
CA ILE A 377 -25.63 18.76 53.11
C ILE A 377 -26.21 18.27 51.78
N HIS A 378 -26.26 16.94 51.57
CA HIS A 378 -26.68 16.29 50.31
C HIS A 378 -26.03 16.84 49.02
N GLY A 379 -24.81 17.37 49.12
CA GLY A 379 -24.05 17.96 48.01
C GLY A 379 -24.08 19.49 48.00
N THR A 380 -25.22 20.09 48.33
CA THR A 380 -25.44 21.54 48.42
C THR A 380 -24.73 22.16 49.63
N TRP A 381 -24.32 23.44 49.51
CA TRP A 381 -23.80 24.22 50.63
C TRP A 381 -24.91 25.07 51.25
N ILE A 382 -25.17 24.86 52.54
CA ILE A 382 -26.18 25.58 53.32
C ILE A 382 -25.45 26.45 54.33
N ARG A 383 -25.73 27.76 54.32
CA ARG A 383 -25.28 28.71 55.33
C ARG A 383 -26.34 28.82 56.43
N LEU A 384 -25.90 28.73 57.69
CA LEU A 384 -26.76 28.95 58.85
C LEU A 384 -26.52 30.34 59.43
N ALA A 385 -27.41 31.25 59.06
CA ALA A 385 -27.77 32.43 59.84
C ALA A 385 -28.99 32.05 60.73
N PRO A 386 -29.74 32.98 61.36
CA PRO A 386 -30.97 32.65 62.09
C PRO A 386 -32.08 31.99 61.26
N LYS A 387 -31.90 31.91 59.92
CA LYS A 387 -32.63 31.03 59.02
C LYS A 387 -31.62 30.26 58.15
N PRO A 388 -31.87 28.97 57.82
CA PRO A 388 -31.07 28.25 56.84
C PRO A 388 -31.28 28.85 55.44
N MET A 389 -30.19 29.09 54.72
CA MET A 389 -30.22 29.54 53.33
C MET A 389 -29.19 28.78 52.50
N GLU A 390 -29.42 28.64 51.20
CA GLU A 390 -28.39 28.16 50.29
C GLU A 390 -27.24 29.19 50.19
N GLY A 391 -26.02 28.69 49.94
CA GLY A 391 -24.81 29.48 49.81
C GLY A 391 -23.90 28.95 48.71
N LEU A 392 -23.07 29.84 48.15
CA LEU A 392 -22.11 29.49 47.12
C LEU A 392 -21.06 28.51 47.66
N SER A 393 -20.58 27.61 46.81
CA SER A 393 -19.50 26.67 47.20
C SER A 393 -18.19 27.43 47.45
N PRO A 394 -17.48 27.18 48.58
CA PRO A 394 -16.15 27.72 48.80
C PRO A 394 -15.16 27.34 47.70
N ALA A 395 -14.21 28.23 47.41
CA ALA A 395 -13.17 27.97 46.42
C ALA A 395 -12.22 26.85 46.89
N THR A 396 -12.01 25.85 46.04
CA THR A 396 -11.08 24.74 46.32
C THR A 396 -9.63 25.22 46.20
N ILE A 397 -8.90 25.20 47.32
CA ILE A 397 -7.46 25.46 47.33
C ILE A 397 -6.75 24.35 46.52
N GLN A 398 -6.05 24.73 45.45
CA GLN A 398 -5.21 23.84 44.66
C GLN A 398 -3.74 23.95 45.10
N PRO A 399 -2.92 22.89 44.99
CA PRO A 399 -1.48 23.04 45.12
C PRO A 399 -0.94 23.98 44.04
N LEU A 400 0.03 24.82 44.40
CA LEU A 400 0.65 25.80 43.50
C LEU A 400 1.41 25.13 42.34
N THR A 401 1.87 23.89 42.53
CA THR A 401 2.56 23.08 41.53
C THR A 401 1.57 22.32 40.64
N ARG A 402 1.42 22.78 39.39
CA ARG A 402 0.75 22.02 38.33
C ARG A 402 1.78 21.22 37.52
N PRO A 403 1.81 19.88 37.57
CA PRO A 403 2.72 19.08 36.77
C PRO A 403 2.29 19.08 35.29
N THR A 404 2.90 19.92 34.47
CA THR A 404 2.67 19.98 33.02
C THR A 404 3.46 18.89 32.30
N TRP A 405 2.89 17.69 32.18
CA TRP A 405 3.41 16.65 31.30
C TRP A 405 2.62 16.59 29.99
N HIS A 406 3.34 16.59 28.88
CA HIS A 406 2.77 16.44 27.54
C HIS A 406 3.51 15.32 26.80
N TYR A 407 2.76 14.34 26.31
CA TYR A 407 3.31 13.28 25.47
C TYR A 407 3.55 13.80 24.05
N THR A 408 4.80 13.79 23.60
CA THR A 408 5.16 14.00 22.21
C THR A 408 5.28 12.64 21.50
N SER A 409 4.27 12.28 20.72
CA SER A 409 4.31 11.06 19.92
C SER A 409 5.28 11.20 18.74
N SER A 410 6.22 10.27 18.61
CA SER A 410 6.99 10.08 17.37
C SER A 410 6.07 9.47 16.30
N SER A 411 5.39 10.32 15.54
CA SER A 411 4.31 9.94 14.61
C SER A 411 4.73 9.04 13.45
N SER A 412 6.03 8.92 13.17
CA SER A 412 6.60 7.84 12.35
C SER A 412 7.94 7.37 12.90
N LEU A 413 8.04 6.06 13.18
CA LEU A 413 9.29 5.34 13.40
C LEU A 413 9.55 4.26 12.33
N ALA A 414 8.58 4.02 11.44
CA ALA A 414 8.60 2.88 10.51
C ALA A 414 7.83 3.10 9.19
N THR A 415 7.20 4.26 8.96
CA THR A 415 6.44 4.53 7.71
C THR A 415 7.18 5.42 6.71
N SER A 416 8.36 5.94 7.05
CA SER A 416 9.21 6.71 6.15
C SER A 416 10.26 5.83 5.50
N GLY A 417 10.16 5.66 4.18
CA GLY A 417 11.29 5.25 3.32
C GLY A 417 12.09 6.46 2.85
N ILE A 418 13.30 6.23 2.32
CA ILE A 418 14.14 7.29 1.74
C ILE A 418 13.53 7.85 0.43
N TYR A 419 12.72 7.04 -0.25
CA TYR A 419 12.01 7.41 -1.47
C TYR A 419 10.52 7.12 -1.31
N ASN A 420 9.67 7.99 -1.85
CA ASN A 420 8.24 7.72 -1.96
C ASN A 420 7.95 6.76 -3.13
N PRO A 421 6.80 6.06 -3.14
CA PRO A 421 6.39 5.23 -4.28
C PRO A 421 6.42 5.97 -5.63
N GLU A 422 6.03 7.25 -5.63
CA GLU A 422 6.01 8.12 -6.82
C GLU A 422 7.43 8.39 -7.35
N ASP A 423 8.42 8.50 -6.46
CA ASP A 423 9.82 8.74 -6.84
C ASP A 423 10.49 7.46 -7.38
N LEU A 424 10.10 6.30 -6.84
CA LEU A 424 10.47 5.00 -7.39
C LEU A 424 9.87 4.77 -8.78
N GLU A 425 8.61 5.19 -9.02
CA GLU A 425 7.97 5.04 -10.33
C GLU A 425 8.47 6.06 -11.37
N ARG A 426 8.84 7.28 -10.94
CA ARG A 426 9.62 8.23 -11.76
C ARG A 426 10.97 7.65 -12.18
N LEU A 427 11.69 7.02 -11.24
CA LEU A 427 12.97 6.36 -11.56
C LEU A 427 12.77 5.16 -12.49
N ARG A 428 11.74 4.35 -12.25
CA ARG A 428 11.37 3.20 -13.09
C ARG A 428 11.09 3.64 -14.54
N SER A 429 10.19 4.60 -14.73
CA SER A 429 9.85 5.13 -16.06
C SER A 429 11.05 5.77 -16.76
N HIS A 430 11.91 6.49 -16.03
CA HIS A 430 13.15 7.03 -16.60
C HIS A 430 14.14 5.93 -17.05
N ILE A 431 14.25 4.82 -16.33
CA ILE A 431 15.09 3.67 -16.69
C ILE A 431 14.51 2.88 -17.88
N MET A 432 13.17 2.77 -17.99
CA MET A 432 12.53 2.04 -19.09
C MET A 432 12.48 2.84 -20.40
N PHE A 433 12.42 4.18 -20.34
CA PHE A 433 12.28 5.03 -21.52
C PHE A 433 13.33 4.77 -22.64
N PRO A 434 14.65 4.62 -22.36
CA PRO A 434 15.63 4.25 -23.39
C PRO A 434 15.39 2.88 -24.05
N VAL A 435 14.78 1.93 -23.33
CA VAL A 435 14.48 0.57 -23.79
C VAL A 435 13.22 0.56 -24.67
N GLU A 436 12.21 1.33 -24.29
CA GLU A 436 10.93 1.43 -25.01
C GLU A 436 11.03 2.32 -26.26
N ARG A 437 11.86 3.38 -26.22
CA ARG A 437 12.09 4.34 -27.31
C ARG A 437 12.24 3.73 -28.70
N PRO A 438 13.10 2.73 -28.98
CA PRO A 438 13.20 2.14 -30.32
C PRO A 438 11.92 1.41 -30.76
N SER A 439 11.19 0.78 -29.85
CA SER A 439 9.91 0.14 -30.14
C SER A 439 8.82 1.18 -30.49
N MET A 440 8.74 2.26 -29.70
CA MET A 440 7.80 3.35 -29.96
C MET A 440 8.14 4.08 -31.27
N LEU A 441 9.41 4.38 -31.55
CA LEU A 441 9.82 5.01 -32.81
C LEU A 441 9.50 4.14 -34.03
N ASN A 442 9.76 2.83 -33.98
CA ASN A 442 9.36 1.90 -35.04
C ASN A 442 7.84 1.83 -35.22
N THR A 443 7.07 1.98 -34.14
CA THR A 443 5.60 1.97 -34.17
C THR A 443 5.04 3.28 -34.75
N ILE A 444 5.63 4.44 -34.41
CA ILE A 444 5.31 5.73 -35.03
C ILE A 444 5.66 5.70 -36.52
N ALA A 445 6.84 5.21 -36.90
CA ALA A 445 7.25 5.08 -38.30
C ALA A 445 6.31 4.16 -39.09
N ARG A 446 5.94 3.00 -38.52
CA ARG A 446 4.95 2.08 -39.10
C ARG A 446 3.60 2.75 -39.36
N GLY A 447 3.10 3.53 -38.39
CA GLY A 447 1.86 4.31 -38.53
C GLY A 447 1.96 5.45 -39.55
N ALA A 448 3.08 6.18 -39.56
CA ALA A 448 3.34 7.24 -40.55
C ALA A 448 3.47 6.69 -41.99
N MET A 449 3.88 5.43 -42.14
CA MET A 449 3.86 4.68 -43.40
C MET A 449 2.48 4.07 -43.74
N GLY A 450 1.42 4.42 -42.99
CA GLY A 450 0.03 4.03 -43.29
C GLY A 450 -0.37 2.61 -42.86
N ASN A 451 0.43 1.94 -42.02
CA ASN A 451 0.10 0.62 -41.48
C ASN A 451 -0.65 0.76 -40.14
N GLU A 452 -1.41 -0.28 -39.77
CA GLU A 452 -2.14 -0.28 -38.49
C GLU A 452 -1.19 -0.23 -37.27
N ILE A 453 -1.60 0.57 -36.27
CA ILE A 453 -0.92 0.69 -34.97
C ILE A 453 -1.61 -0.25 -33.98
N PRO A 454 -0.88 -1.13 -33.27
CA PRO A 454 -1.48 -2.02 -32.27
C PRO A 454 -2.23 -1.26 -31.17
N ALA A 455 -3.45 -1.68 -30.87
CA ALA A 455 -4.29 -1.06 -29.86
C ALA A 455 -3.57 -0.97 -28.49
N GLY A 456 -3.59 0.21 -27.88
CA GLY A 456 -2.93 0.48 -26.60
C GLY A 456 -1.43 0.80 -26.66
N SER A 457 -0.76 0.67 -27.82
CA SER A 457 0.69 0.93 -27.91
C SER A 457 1.06 2.42 -27.86
N ILE A 458 0.32 3.28 -28.58
CA ILE A 458 0.52 4.74 -28.58
C ILE A 458 -0.83 5.43 -28.78
N SER A 459 -1.17 6.40 -27.93
CA SER A 459 -2.33 7.28 -28.13
C SER A 459 -1.94 8.48 -28.98
N MET A 460 -2.43 8.54 -30.23
CA MET A 460 -2.16 9.68 -31.13
C MET A 460 -2.67 11.02 -30.59
N ILE A 461 -3.69 11.02 -29.71
CA ILE A 461 -4.21 12.25 -29.10
C ILE A 461 -3.15 12.96 -28.23
N ASN A 462 -2.20 12.21 -27.67
CA ASN A 462 -1.09 12.75 -26.85
C ASN A 462 0.08 13.25 -27.70
N LEU A 463 0.04 13.05 -29.03
CA LEU A 463 1.03 13.57 -29.99
C LEU A 463 0.47 14.77 -30.78
N LEU A 464 -0.80 15.13 -30.57
CA LEU A 464 -1.46 16.25 -31.22
C LEU A 464 -1.68 17.39 -30.22
N ASP A 465 -1.11 18.54 -30.55
CA ASP A 465 -1.43 19.82 -29.92
C ASP A 465 -2.95 20.11 -29.98
N GLU A 466 -3.51 20.62 -28.89
CA GLU A 466 -4.90 21.06 -28.77
C GLU A 466 -5.28 22.06 -29.88
N ALA A 467 -4.36 22.93 -30.30
CA ALA A 467 -4.59 23.84 -31.43
C ALA A 467 -4.64 23.12 -32.80
N SER A 468 -4.05 21.92 -32.91
CA SER A 468 -4.19 21.05 -34.09
C SER A 468 -5.52 20.30 -34.08
N ILE A 469 -5.94 19.78 -32.92
CA ILE A 469 -7.25 19.13 -32.74
C ILE A 469 -8.38 20.12 -33.07
N ASN A 470 -8.31 21.35 -32.57
CA ASN A 470 -9.30 22.40 -32.84
C ASN A 470 -9.39 22.76 -34.35
N LYS A 471 -8.27 22.84 -35.07
CA LYS A 471 -8.26 23.06 -36.53
C LYS A 471 -8.89 21.90 -37.31
N ILE A 472 -8.68 20.66 -36.87
CA ILE A 472 -9.32 19.47 -37.47
C ILE A 472 -10.84 19.52 -37.23
N ALA A 473 -11.27 19.84 -36.01
CA ALA A 473 -12.69 19.98 -35.67
C ALA A 473 -13.40 21.09 -36.49
N GLU A 474 -12.80 22.29 -36.57
CA GLU A 474 -13.38 23.40 -37.35
C GLU A 474 -13.49 23.05 -38.84
N SER A 475 -12.42 22.53 -39.44
CA SER A 475 -12.37 22.22 -40.88
C SER A 475 -13.29 21.06 -41.27
N ALA A 476 -13.42 20.02 -40.43
CA ALA A 476 -14.37 18.94 -40.63
C ALA A 476 -15.82 19.42 -40.47
N GLY A 477 -16.14 20.13 -39.38
CA GLY A 477 -17.47 20.65 -39.10
C GLY A 477 -17.99 21.59 -40.20
N LYS A 478 -17.13 22.49 -40.69
CA LYS A 478 -17.42 23.42 -41.79
C LYS A 478 -17.73 22.71 -43.11
N ARG A 479 -17.16 21.51 -43.34
CA ARG A 479 -17.42 20.67 -44.52
C ARG A 479 -18.75 19.94 -44.43
N VAL A 480 -19.09 19.39 -43.25
CA VAL A 480 -20.38 18.74 -42.97
C VAL A 480 -21.54 19.74 -43.04
N TRP A 481 -21.39 20.90 -42.39
CA TRP A 481 -22.41 21.95 -42.35
C TRP A 481 -22.82 22.43 -43.75
N ARG A 482 -21.86 22.55 -44.68
CA ARG A 482 -22.11 22.98 -46.05
C ARG A 482 -23.06 22.03 -46.81
N GLY A 483 -22.98 20.72 -46.55
CA GLY A 483 -23.88 19.73 -47.14
C GLY A 483 -25.32 19.83 -46.61
N PHE A 484 -25.48 20.02 -45.30
CA PHE A 484 -26.79 20.22 -44.67
C PHE A 484 -27.52 21.45 -45.21
N VAL A 485 -26.81 22.58 -45.37
CA VAL A 485 -27.40 23.82 -45.92
C VAL A 485 -27.91 23.61 -47.36
N THR A 486 -27.17 22.90 -48.21
CA THR A 486 -27.61 22.60 -49.59
C THR A 486 -28.80 21.64 -49.68
N PHE A 487 -28.95 20.73 -48.71
CA PHE A 487 -30.12 19.84 -48.64
C PHE A 487 -31.37 20.59 -48.13
N GLY A 488 -31.20 21.49 -47.15
CA GLY A 488 -32.29 22.30 -46.60
C GLY A 488 -32.91 23.26 -47.62
N SER A 489 -32.08 23.94 -48.43
CA SER A 489 -32.60 24.86 -49.46
C SER A 489 -33.36 24.15 -50.58
N ALA A 490 -32.88 22.98 -51.03
CA ALA A 490 -33.53 22.19 -52.07
C ALA A 490 -34.90 21.64 -51.63
N SER A 491 -34.97 21.10 -50.41
CA SER A 491 -36.22 20.53 -49.85
C SER A 491 -37.30 21.59 -49.58
N ALA A 492 -36.92 22.79 -49.14
CA ALA A 492 -37.84 23.91 -48.96
C ALA A 492 -38.55 24.33 -50.26
N GLY A 493 -37.83 24.36 -51.39
CA GLY A 493 -38.41 24.71 -52.70
C GLY A 493 -39.47 23.71 -53.18
N VAL A 494 -39.25 22.41 -52.98
CA VAL A 494 -40.21 21.35 -53.33
C VAL A 494 -41.48 21.44 -52.49
N LEU A 495 -41.35 21.69 -51.17
CA LEU A 495 -42.49 21.85 -50.28
C LEU A 495 -43.35 23.09 -50.62
N ALA A 496 -42.73 24.20 -51.03
CA ALA A 496 -43.46 25.40 -51.47
C ALA A 496 -44.35 25.11 -52.69
N ILE A 497 -43.82 24.41 -53.69
CA ILE A 497 -44.57 23.99 -54.90
C ILE A 497 -45.73 23.06 -54.52
N PHE A 498 -45.50 22.08 -53.64
CA PHE A 498 -46.54 21.16 -53.18
C PHE A 498 -47.69 21.87 -52.44
N ILE A 499 -47.38 22.88 -51.62
CA ILE A 499 -48.38 23.69 -50.91
C ILE A 499 -49.23 24.49 -51.90
N ILE A 500 -48.63 25.11 -52.92
CA ILE A 500 -49.36 25.86 -53.95
C ILE A 500 -50.36 24.95 -54.68
N ILE A 501 -49.94 23.75 -55.09
CA ILE A 501 -50.81 22.75 -55.75
C ILE A 501 -51.96 22.32 -54.81
N ARG A 502 -51.69 22.12 -53.52
CA ARG A 502 -52.70 21.80 -52.51
C ARG A 502 -53.76 22.91 -52.34
N VAL A 503 -53.34 24.17 -52.33
CA VAL A 503 -54.25 25.33 -52.22
C VAL A 503 -55.14 25.46 -53.46
N ILE A 504 -54.58 25.31 -54.67
CA ILE A 504 -55.36 25.35 -55.92
C ILE A 504 -56.43 24.25 -55.92
N LYS A 505 -56.08 23.01 -55.51
CA LYS A 505 -57.08 21.93 -55.40
C LYS A 505 -58.19 22.28 -54.41
N LEU A 506 -57.86 22.83 -53.23
CA LEU A 506 -58.85 23.13 -52.20
C LEU A 506 -59.88 24.17 -52.67
N ILE A 507 -59.47 25.16 -53.46
CA ILE A 507 -60.37 26.15 -54.06
C ILE A 507 -61.35 25.47 -55.04
N ILE A 508 -60.85 24.60 -55.92
CA ILE A 508 -61.68 23.86 -56.90
C ILE A 508 -62.65 22.91 -56.19
N ASP A 509 -62.16 22.11 -55.24
CA ASP A 509 -62.99 21.22 -54.43
C ASP A 509 -64.09 22.03 -53.72
N THR A 510 -63.77 23.17 -53.09
CA THR A 510 -64.75 24.01 -52.37
C THR A 510 -65.84 24.55 -53.30
N ALA A 511 -65.49 24.99 -54.52
CA ALA A 511 -66.44 25.48 -55.49
C ALA A 511 -67.42 24.39 -55.97
N ILE A 512 -66.92 23.19 -56.27
CA ILE A 512 -67.74 22.03 -56.70
C ILE A 512 -68.67 21.60 -55.56
N HIS A 513 -68.14 21.49 -54.33
CA HIS A 513 -68.94 21.13 -53.16
C HIS A 513 -70.01 22.19 -52.83
N GLY A 514 -69.70 23.48 -52.97
CA GLY A 514 -70.67 24.56 -52.77
C GLY A 514 -71.83 24.49 -53.76
N TYR A 515 -71.54 24.24 -55.04
CA TYR A 515 -72.57 24.05 -56.07
C TYR A 515 -73.45 22.81 -55.78
N ALA A 516 -72.83 21.68 -55.45
CA ALA A 516 -73.53 20.42 -55.16
C ALA A 516 -74.41 20.48 -53.90
N LEU A 517 -74.07 21.34 -52.93
CA LEU A 517 -74.83 21.48 -51.69
C LEU A 517 -75.97 22.52 -51.82
N HIS A 518 -75.74 23.60 -52.57
CA HIS A 518 -76.77 24.59 -52.90
C HIS A 518 -77.92 23.98 -53.72
N SER A 519 -77.65 23.01 -54.60
CA SER A 519 -78.69 22.36 -55.43
C SER A 519 -79.62 21.42 -54.64
N ILE A 520 -79.25 20.97 -53.44
CA ILE A 520 -80.07 20.09 -52.59
C ILE A 520 -80.71 20.86 -51.43
N TYR A 521 -79.98 21.77 -50.78
CA TYR A 521 -80.44 22.47 -49.57
C TYR A 521 -80.78 23.96 -49.78
N GLY A 522 -80.62 24.49 -51.00
CA GLY A 522 -80.82 25.90 -51.30
C GLY A 522 -79.87 26.82 -50.54
N TRP A 523 -80.30 28.06 -50.32
CA TRP A 523 -79.50 29.08 -49.61
C TRP A 523 -79.63 28.91 -48.09
N SER A 524 -78.95 27.89 -47.55
CA SER A 524 -79.00 27.48 -46.14
C SER A 524 -77.63 27.53 -45.47
N MET A 525 -77.59 27.61 -44.13
CA MET A 525 -76.37 27.53 -43.30
C MET A 525 -75.49 26.30 -43.61
N HIS A 526 -76.07 25.23 -44.18
CA HIS A 526 -75.33 24.04 -44.59
C HIS A 526 -74.24 24.31 -45.63
N LEU A 527 -74.33 25.40 -46.42
CA LEU A 527 -73.31 25.79 -47.41
C LEU A 527 -71.89 25.98 -46.82
N VAL A 528 -71.77 26.30 -45.53
CA VAL A 528 -70.46 26.39 -44.84
C VAL A 528 -69.72 25.04 -44.86
N GLY A 529 -70.44 23.91 -44.96
CA GLY A 529 -69.86 22.57 -45.07
C GLY A 529 -69.03 22.35 -46.34
N ALA A 530 -69.19 23.17 -47.38
CA ALA A 530 -68.52 23.02 -48.67
C ALA A 530 -66.97 23.07 -48.61
N VAL A 531 -66.41 23.72 -47.59
CA VAL A 531 -64.95 23.84 -47.39
C VAL A 531 -64.30 22.49 -47.02
N TRP A 532 -65.08 21.54 -46.49
CA TRP A 532 -64.58 20.24 -46.04
C TRP A 532 -65.28 19.11 -46.80
N SER A 533 -64.59 18.50 -47.76
CA SER A 533 -65.14 17.43 -48.62
C SER A 533 -65.78 16.26 -47.86
N SER A 534 -65.27 15.93 -46.66
CA SER A 534 -65.87 14.94 -45.77
C SER A 534 -67.24 15.38 -45.23
N VAL A 535 -67.40 16.66 -44.90
CA VAL A 535 -68.67 17.25 -44.42
C VAL A 535 -69.65 17.41 -45.58
N THR A 536 -69.19 17.84 -46.77
CA THR A 536 -70.05 17.89 -47.95
C THR A 536 -70.58 16.50 -48.30
N ASN A 537 -69.73 15.48 -48.37
CA ASN A 537 -70.17 14.11 -48.65
C ASN A 537 -71.09 13.57 -47.55
N LEU A 538 -70.86 13.89 -46.28
CA LEU A 538 -71.78 13.53 -45.20
C LEU A 538 -73.17 14.18 -45.39
N LEU A 539 -73.23 15.46 -45.73
CA LEU A 539 -74.49 16.17 -45.96
C LEU A 539 -75.20 15.69 -47.24
N LEU A 540 -74.48 15.44 -48.33
CA LEU A 540 -75.01 14.84 -49.55
C LEU A 540 -75.55 13.42 -49.30
N HIS A 541 -74.88 12.63 -48.46
CA HIS A 541 -75.31 11.28 -48.08
C HIS A 541 -76.51 11.30 -47.11
N LEU A 542 -76.54 12.23 -46.14
CA LEU A 542 -77.70 12.42 -45.26
C LEU A 542 -78.95 12.89 -46.04
N GLY A 543 -78.79 13.75 -47.04
CA GLY A 543 -79.86 14.14 -47.95
C GLY A 543 -80.34 13.03 -48.91
N ARG A 544 -79.56 11.95 -49.07
CA ARG A 544 -79.82 10.86 -50.03
C ARG A 544 -80.25 9.55 -49.36
N ASN A 545 -79.82 9.29 -48.14
CA ASN A 545 -80.09 8.05 -47.38
C ASN A 545 -81.25 8.19 -46.37
N SER A 546 -82.14 9.17 -46.55
CA SER A 546 -83.51 9.08 -46.03
C SER A 546 -84.29 7.92 -46.69
N ASN A 547 -83.84 7.44 -47.86
CA ASN A 547 -84.36 6.26 -48.53
C ASN A 547 -83.54 5.00 -48.19
N THR A 548 -84.19 4.02 -47.55
CA THR A 548 -83.64 2.69 -47.22
C THR A 548 -83.69 1.72 -48.40
N GLY A 549 -82.68 0.85 -48.58
CA GLY A 549 -82.80 -0.31 -49.50
C GLY A 549 -81.56 -1.17 -49.77
N ALA A 550 -81.48 -2.33 -49.10
CA ALA A 550 -80.94 -3.62 -49.56
C ALA A 550 -79.53 -3.80 -50.19
N GLU A 551 -78.70 -4.61 -49.49
CA GLU A 551 -77.92 -5.80 -49.96
C GLU A 551 -76.88 -5.81 -51.12
N ARG A 552 -75.83 -6.63 -50.86
CA ARG A 552 -75.04 -7.53 -51.77
C ARG A 552 -73.74 -7.10 -52.50
N GLN A 553 -72.68 -7.87 -52.18
CA GLN A 553 -71.54 -8.31 -53.02
C GLN A 553 -72.02 -9.35 -54.09
N PRO A 554 -71.19 -10.03 -54.95
CA PRO A 554 -69.72 -10.11 -55.06
C PRO A 554 -69.12 -10.18 -56.51
N SER A 555 -67.80 -10.44 -56.61
CA SER A 555 -67.09 -11.12 -57.75
C SER A 555 -67.05 -10.37 -59.12
N ALA A 556 -66.24 -10.66 -60.16
CA ALA A 556 -65.23 -11.68 -60.53
C ALA A 556 -64.35 -11.09 -61.70
N SER A 557 -63.32 -11.68 -62.37
CA SER A 557 -62.29 -12.74 -62.14
C SER A 557 -61.43 -12.92 -63.43
N PHE A 558 -60.27 -13.63 -63.37
CA PHE A 558 -59.53 -14.27 -64.52
C PHE A 558 -58.80 -13.35 -65.56
N THR A 559 -57.64 -13.70 -66.20
CA THR A 559 -56.76 -14.91 -66.24
C THR A 559 -55.24 -14.56 -66.40
N GLU A 560 -54.39 -15.52 -66.04
CA GLU A 560 -52.99 -15.84 -66.46
C GLU A 560 -52.70 -15.88 -67.99
N PRO A 561 -51.46 -16.23 -68.50
CA PRO A 561 -50.20 -16.65 -67.83
C PRO A 561 -48.86 -16.04 -68.34
N LEU A 562 -47.75 -16.46 -67.69
CA LEU A 562 -46.49 -17.05 -68.24
C LEU A 562 -45.15 -16.46 -67.70
N SER A 563 -44.18 -17.35 -67.46
CA SER A 563 -42.84 -17.13 -66.83
C SER A 563 -41.69 -17.15 -67.89
N PRO A 564 -40.36 -17.00 -67.61
CA PRO A 564 -39.58 -17.70 -66.54
C PRO A 564 -38.32 -17.01 -65.91
N SER A 565 -37.74 -17.67 -64.88
CA SER A 565 -36.30 -17.69 -64.49
C SER A 565 -35.69 -16.42 -63.81
N THR A 566 -34.74 -16.45 -62.84
CA THR A 566 -34.04 -17.52 -62.07
C THR A 566 -33.47 -16.99 -60.73
N SER A 567 -33.28 -17.86 -59.69
CA SER A 567 -32.23 -17.87 -58.61
C SER A 567 -31.79 -16.58 -57.84
N GLU A 568 -31.46 -16.57 -56.54
CA GLU A 568 -31.49 -17.56 -55.43
C GLU A 568 -31.26 -16.85 -54.06
N ASN A 569 -31.91 -17.33 -52.97
CA ASN A 569 -31.56 -17.20 -51.52
C ASN A 569 -31.33 -15.79 -50.89
N GLN A 570 -31.46 -15.53 -49.57
CA GLN A 570 -31.68 -16.38 -48.38
C GLN A 570 -32.49 -15.64 -47.27
N HIS A 571 -32.88 -16.34 -46.19
CA HIS A 571 -33.78 -15.90 -45.09
C HIS A 571 -33.43 -16.73 -43.80
N PRO A 572 -33.99 -16.51 -42.58
CA PRO A 572 -34.77 -15.40 -42.00
C PRO A 572 -34.21 -14.86 -40.64
N GLY A 573 -34.95 -13.94 -40.00
CA GLY A 573 -34.83 -13.50 -38.60
C GLY A 573 -36.07 -13.84 -37.72
N PRO A 574 -36.12 -13.42 -36.43
CA PRO A 574 -36.45 -14.34 -35.33
C PRO A 574 -37.76 -14.08 -34.54
N VAL A 575 -38.06 -14.93 -33.54
CA VAL A 575 -39.20 -14.84 -32.60
C VAL A 575 -38.77 -15.10 -31.13
N HIS A 576 -39.52 -14.53 -30.18
CA HIS A 576 -39.37 -14.50 -28.70
C HIS A 576 -39.87 -15.82 -28.00
N PRO A 577 -39.68 -16.08 -26.66
CA PRO A 577 -40.39 -15.35 -25.57
C PRO A 577 -39.87 -15.34 -24.08
N SER A 578 -40.20 -14.23 -23.39
CA SER A 578 -40.88 -14.08 -22.05
C SER A 578 -40.31 -14.50 -20.66
N GLU A 579 -40.91 -13.82 -19.64
CA GLU A 579 -40.92 -13.99 -18.17
C GLU A 579 -39.72 -13.43 -17.35
N LYS A 580 -39.88 -12.82 -16.16
CA LYS A 580 -41.08 -12.58 -15.29
C LYS A 580 -40.91 -11.32 -14.39
N ILE A 581 -42.00 -10.76 -13.83
CA ILE A 581 -42.03 -9.65 -12.84
C ILE A 581 -43.11 -9.92 -11.77
N VAL A 582 -42.86 -9.59 -10.49
CA VAL A 582 -43.85 -9.38 -9.41
C VAL A 582 -43.35 -8.26 -8.47
N GLU A 583 -44.25 -7.52 -7.82
CA GLU A 583 -43.98 -6.35 -6.97
C GLU A 583 -44.73 -6.41 -5.61
N SER A 584 -44.50 -5.39 -4.76
CA SER A 584 -45.27 -4.95 -3.58
C SER A 584 -44.88 -5.47 -2.18
N GLY A 585 -44.92 -4.56 -1.19
CA GLY A 585 -44.53 -4.81 0.20
C GLY A 585 -44.41 -3.53 1.03
N LEU A 586 -45.55 -2.89 1.36
CA LEU A 586 -45.59 -1.58 2.03
C LEU A 586 -45.32 -1.67 3.55
N LYS A 587 -44.47 -0.79 4.11
CA LYS A 587 -44.57 -0.36 5.52
C LYS A 587 -43.99 1.04 5.75
N ARG A 588 -44.71 1.83 6.55
CA ARG A 588 -44.20 3.08 7.16
C ARG A 588 -43.46 2.73 8.45
N ASP A 589 -42.61 3.63 8.92
CA ASP A 589 -42.71 4.07 10.32
C ASP A 589 -42.30 5.52 10.51
N LYS A 590 -42.75 6.12 11.62
CA LYS A 590 -42.36 7.46 12.09
C LYS A 590 -41.96 7.37 13.56
N ALA A 591 -40.78 7.88 13.90
CA ALA A 591 -40.51 8.44 15.23
C ALA A 591 -40.43 9.97 15.06
N PHE A 592 -41.09 10.84 15.83
CA PHE A 592 -41.27 10.92 17.28
C PHE A 592 -39.96 11.14 18.04
N TYR A 593 -39.50 12.40 18.00
CA TYR A 593 -38.43 12.93 18.83
C TYR A 593 -38.77 12.89 20.32
N THR A 594 -37.75 12.73 21.14
CA THR A 594 -37.81 12.62 22.59
C THR A 594 -37.47 13.94 23.30
N TYR A 595 -37.90 14.08 24.55
CA TYR A 595 -37.67 15.28 25.37
C TYR A 595 -36.18 15.65 25.51
N SER A 596 -35.28 14.66 25.45
CA SER A 596 -33.83 14.80 25.40
C SER A 596 -33.32 15.58 24.18
N GLU A 597 -33.99 15.49 23.04
CA GLU A 597 -33.56 16.12 21.79
C GLU A 597 -34.03 17.58 21.72
N LEU A 598 -35.18 17.89 22.32
CA LEU A 598 -35.65 19.27 22.50
C LEU A 598 -34.69 20.11 23.37
N LYS A 599 -34.00 19.48 24.33
CA LYS A 599 -33.09 20.18 25.24
C LYS A 599 -31.87 20.78 24.53
N LYS A 600 -31.33 20.13 23.49
CA LYS A 600 -30.16 20.65 22.75
C LYS A 600 -30.39 22.06 22.19
N TYR A 601 -31.59 22.33 21.68
CA TYR A 601 -31.96 23.64 21.12
C TYR A 601 -32.08 24.78 22.16
N LEU A 602 -32.00 24.49 23.46
CA LEU A 602 -32.04 25.49 24.53
C LEU A 602 -30.65 25.83 25.10
N ASP A 603 -29.67 24.93 25.00
CA ASP A 603 -28.30 25.18 25.47
C ASP A 603 -27.51 26.02 24.44
N ASP A 604 -27.75 25.87 23.13
CA ASP A 604 -27.13 26.65 22.04
C ASP A 604 -27.42 28.18 22.09
N ASN A 605 -28.39 28.62 22.90
CA ASN A 605 -28.81 30.03 22.98
C ASN A 605 -28.10 30.84 24.10
N LYS A 606 -27.07 30.28 24.76
CA LYS A 606 -26.58 30.84 26.04
C LYS A 606 -25.15 31.42 26.08
N GLU A 607 -24.33 31.25 25.05
CA GLU A 607 -22.96 31.83 25.03
C GLU A 607 -22.81 33.14 24.22
N ASN A 608 -23.92 33.70 23.70
CA ASN A 608 -23.97 35.04 23.08
C ASN A 608 -23.86 36.20 24.12
N SER A 609 -22.95 36.12 25.10
CA SER A 609 -22.91 37.09 26.21
C SER A 609 -21.54 37.41 26.83
N VAL A 610 -20.41 37.22 26.15
CA VAL A 610 -19.10 37.76 26.60
C VAL A 610 -18.33 38.39 25.44
N ASN A 611 -18.27 39.73 25.38
CA ASN A 611 -17.43 40.43 24.40
C ASN A 611 -17.14 41.90 24.80
N LYS A 612 -15.98 42.16 25.45
CA LYS A 612 -15.30 43.49 25.60
C LYS A 612 -14.14 43.45 26.63
N THR A 613 -12.89 43.56 26.17
CA THR A 613 -11.74 44.30 26.79
C THR A 613 -10.55 44.31 25.78
N PRO A 614 -9.52 45.18 25.91
CA PRO A 614 -9.06 45.97 24.75
C PRO A 614 -7.69 45.60 24.14
N ARG A 615 -7.32 46.38 23.11
CA ARG A 615 -5.98 46.44 22.48
C ARG A 615 -4.84 46.60 23.48
N SER A 616 -3.69 46.01 23.11
CA SER A 616 -2.35 46.45 23.52
C SER A 616 -1.67 47.19 22.37
N GLU A 617 -1.04 48.31 22.68
CA GLU A 617 0.35 48.58 22.24
C GLU A 617 1.29 48.01 23.33
#